data_AF-A0A218Z6C7-F1
#
_entry.id   AF-A0A218Z6C7-F1
#
_cell.length_a   1.000
_cell.length_b   1.000
_cell.length_c   1.000
_cell.angle_alpha   90.00
_cell.angle_beta   90.00
_cell.angle_gamma   90.00
#
_symmetry.space_group_name_H-M   'P 1'
#
loop_
_entity.id
_entity.type
_entity.pdbx_description
1 polymer ?
#
loop_
_entity_poly.entity_id
_entity_poly.type
_entity_poly.pdbx_seq_one_letter_code
_entity_poly.pdbx_strand_id
1 'polypeptide(L)'
;MLTKSHLKRESSSKTVDESSTPPMVTRPRSSPASSLDEEYFAQTYVPLSSLPTPPTSSRWSSSSSSSSSRQQSPESYCSAGETLDPEMLGPARHLTNLIPSSTSLLTPSVPVVHALLTRTALPLETLALAVCILDSLNARFALQWRQGCPLAMVPLPQIDQRIPEQHIDSIPPELIVLSALILAVKFLDDRQQRTSEYAAEWGRDAWTCAQINVTQRVLLENLGYKLLSLWQEDIILDALEDMRRAGRQYEPEPSIYDEEENWHAGAGSDAFGLGLGPRGDIHAGKALVGLGAQLTPVETPGPRVGSGQGSRDAGEETRRSFAGREGVWDGFLQMPDRKRAGREPFPLHMEPRMAFGV
;
A
#
# COMPACT_ATOMS: atom_id res chain seq x y z
N MET A 1 14.87 20.47 -53.79
CA MET A 1 16.26 20.00 -53.81
C MET A 1 16.43 19.00 -52.68
N LEU A 2 16.58 17.71 -53.03
CA LEU A 2 16.63 16.58 -52.11
C LEU A 2 18.05 16.04 -52.09
N THR A 3 18.74 16.09 -50.94
CA THR A 3 20.03 15.43 -50.74
C THR A 3 19.84 14.20 -49.87
N LYS A 4 20.09 13.03 -50.49
CA LYS A 4 20.17 11.73 -49.83
C LYS A 4 21.58 11.59 -49.24
N SER A 5 21.70 11.29 -47.94
CA SER A 5 22.96 10.89 -47.32
C SER A 5 22.96 9.38 -47.04
N HIS A 6 23.91 8.70 -47.67
CA HIS A 6 24.28 7.31 -47.43
C HIS A 6 25.10 7.23 -46.13
N LEU A 7 24.74 6.31 -45.23
CA LEU A 7 25.64 5.87 -44.16
C LEU A 7 25.96 4.39 -44.30
N LYS A 8 27.25 4.14 -44.43
CA LYS A 8 27.96 2.89 -44.64
C LYS A 8 28.14 2.21 -43.28
N ARG A 9 27.67 0.97 -43.15
CA ARG A 9 27.75 0.17 -41.92
C ARG A 9 28.88 -0.84 -42.08
N GLU A 10 29.97 -0.65 -41.35
CA GLU A 10 31.04 -1.63 -41.20
C GLU A 10 30.64 -2.67 -40.15
N SER A 11 30.77 -3.95 -40.51
CA SER A 11 30.54 -5.11 -39.65
C SER A 11 31.88 -5.61 -39.11
N SER A 12 32.12 -5.45 -37.82
CA SER A 12 33.27 -6.04 -37.12
C SER A 12 32.83 -7.32 -36.42
N SER A 13 33.30 -8.46 -36.93
CA SER A 13 33.13 -9.79 -36.34
C SER A 13 34.13 -9.97 -35.19
N LYS A 14 33.63 -10.14 -33.96
CA LYS A 14 34.44 -10.49 -32.79
C LYS A 14 34.06 -11.88 -32.31
N THR A 15 34.96 -12.82 -32.58
CA THR A 15 35.09 -14.14 -32.00
C THR A 15 35.24 -14.03 -30.48
N VAL A 16 34.41 -14.76 -29.73
CA VAL A 16 34.56 -14.93 -28.27
C VAL A 16 34.78 -16.39 -27.98
N ASP A 17 35.88 -16.61 -27.28
CA ASP A 17 36.44 -17.87 -26.87
C ASP A 17 35.57 -18.66 -25.90
N GLU A 18 35.79 -19.96 -26.03
CA GLU A 18 35.28 -21.12 -25.35
C GLU A 18 35.78 -21.23 -23.88
N SER A 19 35.01 -21.97 -23.07
CA SER A 19 35.50 -22.75 -21.93
C SER A 19 35.95 -22.00 -20.64
N SER A 20 35.08 -22.03 -19.63
CA SER A 20 35.50 -22.31 -18.24
C SER A 20 34.33 -22.74 -17.35
N THR A 21 34.04 -24.04 -17.39
CA THR A 21 33.21 -24.74 -16.40
C THR A 21 33.94 -24.82 -15.05
N PRO A 22 33.32 -24.44 -13.91
CA PRO A 22 33.92 -24.63 -12.60
C PRO A 22 33.84 -26.11 -12.16
N PRO A 23 34.85 -26.62 -11.43
CA PRO A 23 34.91 -28.02 -11.02
C PRO A 23 33.89 -28.31 -9.89
N MET A 24 33.05 -29.33 -10.12
CA MET A 24 32.22 -29.91 -9.07
C MET A 24 33.09 -30.60 -8.03
N VAL A 25 33.07 -30.10 -6.80
CA VAL A 25 33.64 -30.77 -5.63
C VAL A 25 32.71 -31.92 -5.24
N THR A 26 33.13 -33.14 -5.55
CA THR A 26 32.51 -34.37 -5.06
C THR A 26 32.83 -34.54 -3.58
N ARG A 27 31.88 -34.20 -2.72
CA ARG A 27 31.98 -34.43 -1.27
C ARG A 27 31.72 -35.91 -0.98
N PRO A 28 32.63 -36.62 -0.28
CA PRO A 28 32.42 -38.02 0.05
C PRO A 28 31.24 -38.17 1.01
N ARG A 29 30.30 -39.02 0.61
CA ARG A 29 29.13 -39.45 1.37
C ARG A 29 29.59 -40.51 2.37
N SER A 30 30.12 -40.05 3.51
CA SER A 30 30.35 -40.89 4.69
C SER A 30 29.08 -40.85 5.53
N SER A 31 28.42 -42.01 5.66
CA SER A 31 27.33 -42.22 6.60
C SER A 31 27.92 -42.66 7.95
N PRO A 32 27.88 -41.84 9.01
CA PRO A 32 27.85 -42.36 10.36
C PRO A 32 26.39 -42.36 10.81
N ALA A 33 25.83 -43.55 10.97
CA ALA A 33 24.72 -43.74 11.88
C ALA A 33 25.25 -43.49 13.29
N SER A 34 25.39 -42.23 13.69
CA SER A 34 25.64 -41.89 15.09
C SER A 34 24.30 -41.95 15.80
N SER A 35 24.25 -42.74 16.87
CA SER A 35 23.21 -42.63 17.87
C SER A 35 23.01 -41.15 18.19
N LEU A 36 21.78 -40.67 18.02
CA LEU A 36 21.36 -39.40 18.60
C LEU A 36 21.42 -39.63 20.11
N ASP A 37 22.56 -39.31 20.72
CA ASP A 37 22.71 -39.36 22.17
C ASP A 37 21.72 -38.36 22.76
N GLU A 38 20.69 -38.89 23.42
CA GLU A 38 19.66 -38.17 24.15
C GLU A 38 20.27 -37.16 25.16
N GLU A 39 21.49 -37.43 25.59
CA GLU A 39 22.30 -36.58 26.47
C GLU A 39 22.71 -35.25 25.82
N TYR A 40 22.90 -35.19 24.49
CA TYR A 40 23.11 -33.94 23.75
C TYR A 40 21.84 -33.08 23.70
N PHE A 41 20.66 -33.73 23.58
CA PHE A 41 19.39 -33.01 23.63
C PHE A 41 19.11 -32.45 25.02
N ALA A 42 19.39 -33.22 26.07
CA ALA A 42 19.22 -32.77 27.45
C ALA A 42 20.14 -31.58 27.82
N GLN A 43 21.36 -31.51 27.25
CA GLN A 43 22.28 -30.40 27.50
C GLN A 43 22.00 -29.16 26.64
N THR A 44 21.50 -29.34 25.41
CA THR A 44 21.31 -28.23 24.46
C THR A 44 19.91 -27.63 24.52
N TYR A 45 18.89 -28.45 24.83
CA TYR A 45 17.51 -27.99 24.91
C TYR A 45 17.11 -27.83 26.38
N VAL A 46 17.39 -26.64 26.92
CA VAL A 46 16.75 -26.18 28.15
C VAL A 46 15.24 -26.10 27.89
N PRO A 47 14.38 -26.76 28.68
CA PRO A 47 12.94 -26.73 28.47
C PRO A 47 12.44 -25.28 28.45
N LEU A 48 11.72 -24.92 27.38
CA LEU A 48 11.24 -23.55 27.09
C LEU A 48 10.40 -22.93 28.22
N SER A 49 10.02 -23.70 29.24
CA SER A 49 9.33 -23.27 30.45
C SER A 49 10.19 -22.45 31.41
N SER A 50 11.51 -22.38 31.23
CA SER A 50 12.40 -21.52 32.04
C SER A 50 12.78 -20.20 31.34
N LEU A 51 12.17 -19.87 30.20
CA LEU A 51 12.20 -18.51 29.72
C LEU A 51 11.41 -17.64 30.70
N PRO A 52 11.95 -16.49 31.15
CA PRO A 52 11.20 -15.59 32.03
C PRO A 52 9.89 -15.25 31.33
N THR A 53 8.78 -15.71 31.91
CA THR A 53 7.45 -15.32 31.46
C THR A 53 7.42 -13.80 31.41
N PRO A 54 7.03 -13.18 30.29
CA PRO A 54 6.98 -11.73 30.19
C PRO A 54 6.12 -11.20 31.35
N PRO A 55 6.58 -10.15 32.06
CA PRO A 55 5.86 -9.62 33.21
C PRO A 55 4.42 -9.30 32.80
N THR A 56 3.46 -9.76 33.59
CA THR A 56 2.05 -9.43 33.41
C THR A 56 1.87 -7.92 33.53
N SER A 57 1.46 -7.26 32.45
CA SER A 57 1.21 -5.82 32.39
C SER A 57 0.01 -5.41 33.25
N SER A 58 0.18 -5.37 34.57
CA SER A 58 -0.83 -4.90 35.52
C SER A 58 -0.67 -3.40 35.77
N ARG A 59 -1.01 -2.56 34.79
CA ARG A 59 -1.28 -1.11 35.01
C ARG A 59 -1.86 -0.41 33.78
N TRP A 60 -3.17 -0.53 33.57
CA TRP A 60 -3.97 0.60 33.09
C TRP A 60 -5.46 0.32 33.33
N SER A 61 -5.93 0.67 34.51
CA SER A 61 -7.36 0.81 34.79
C SER A 61 -7.50 1.89 35.83
N SER A 62 -7.50 3.14 35.36
CA SER A 62 -8.15 4.28 35.98
C SER A 62 -8.22 5.40 34.95
N SER A 63 -9.46 5.74 34.55
CA SER A 63 -9.88 6.98 33.87
C SER A 63 -9.45 7.21 32.41
N SER A 64 -10.00 6.42 31.49
CA SER A 64 -10.71 6.91 30.28
C SER A 64 -11.19 5.70 29.49
N SER A 65 -12.51 5.61 29.34
CA SER A 65 -13.23 4.60 28.60
C SER A 65 -12.85 4.63 27.11
N SER A 66 -12.76 3.43 26.53
CA SER A 66 -12.61 3.11 25.10
C SER A 66 -11.18 3.12 24.53
N SER A 67 -10.39 2.09 24.86
CA SER A 67 -9.21 1.71 24.07
C SER A 67 -8.90 0.23 24.25
N SER A 68 -9.33 -0.58 23.28
CA SER A 68 -8.90 -1.97 23.15
C SER A 68 -7.70 -2.02 22.22
N SER A 69 -6.55 -2.40 22.79
CA SER A 69 -5.24 -2.44 22.16
C SER A 69 -5.07 -3.69 21.31
N ARG A 70 -4.94 -3.52 19.98
CA ARG A 70 -4.03 -4.23 19.04
C ARG A 70 -4.31 -3.86 17.58
N GLN A 71 -4.42 -2.57 17.32
CA GLN A 71 -4.23 -1.91 16.02
C GLN A 71 -4.19 -0.43 16.40
N GLN A 72 -3.19 0.32 15.95
CA GLN A 72 -3.20 1.77 16.08
C GLN A 72 -4.45 2.25 15.34
N SER A 73 -5.54 2.49 16.07
CA SER A 73 -6.80 2.83 15.44
C SER A 73 -6.61 4.18 14.73
N PRO A 74 -7.04 4.35 13.47
CA PRO A 74 -6.85 5.57 12.68
C PRO A 74 -7.55 6.83 13.25
N GLU A 75 -8.06 6.76 14.47
CA GLU A 75 -8.90 7.75 15.13
C GLU A 75 -8.23 9.11 15.30
N SER A 76 -6.90 9.19 15.24
CA SER A 76 -6.16 10.46 15.34
C SER A 76 -6.41 11.41 14.16
N TYR A 77 -6.83 10.91 12.99
CA TYR A 77 -6.93 11.72 11.77
C TYR A 77 -8.37 12.10 11.41
N CYS A 78 -9.36 11.43 11.98
CA CYS A 78 -10.77 11.75 11.80
C CYS A 78 -11.26 12.53 13.02
N SER A 79 -11.71 13.78 12.83
CA SER A 79 -12.44 14.46 13.91
C SER A 79 -13.65 13.63 14.29
N ALA A 80 -13.83 13.38 15.59
CA ALA A 80 -15.11 12.96 16.12
C ALA A 80 -16.17 14.01 15.73
N GLY A 81 -17.00 13.70 14.72
CA GLY A 81 -18.09 14.56 14.24
C GLY A 81 -18.02 15.01 12.77
N GLU A 82 -17.03 14.59 11.99
CA GLU A 82 -17.00 14.90 10.55
C GLU A 82 -18.06 14.07 9.81
N THR A 83 -19.03 14.73 9.18
CA THR A 83 -20.04 14.09 8.34
C THR A 83 -19.40 13.70 7.02
N LEU A 84 -19.15 12.40 6.84
CA LEU A 84 -18.55 11.87 5.63
C LEU A 84 -19.61 11.74 4.52
N ASP A 85 -19.28 12.22 3.34
CA ASP A 85 -20.18 12.12 2.18
C ASP A 85 -20.17 10.69 1.63
N PRO A 86 -21.30 9.96 1.62
CA PRO A 86 -21.34 8.59 1.11
C PRO A 86 -20.94 8.47 -0.36
N GLU A 87 -21.10 9.51 -1.19
CA GLU A 87 -20.71 9.49 -2.60
C GLU A 87 -19.19 9.34 -2.78
N MET A 88 -18.42 9.87 -1.83
CA MET A 88 -16.96 9.88 -1.85
C MET A 88 -16.35 8.56 -1.39
N LEU A 89 -17.15 7.62 -0.90
CA LEU A 89 -16.66 6.33 -0.38
C LEU A 89 -16.03 5.46 -1.48
N GLY A 90 -16.65 5.41 -2.67
CA GLY A 90 -16.13 4.66 -3.82
C GLY A 90 -14.77 5.17 -4.28
N PRO A 91 -14.64 6.47 -4.61
CA PRO A 91 -13.36 7.11 -4.89
C PRO A 91 -12.31 6.90 -3.78
N ALA A 92 -12.68 7.06 -2.51
CA ALA A 92 -11.76 6.89 -1.39
C ALA A 92 -11.17 5.48 -1.33
N ARG A 93 -12.03 4.47 -1.47
CA ARG A 93 -11.61 3.06 -1.49
C ARG A 93 -10.69 2.78 -2.67
N HIS A 94 -11.05 3.25 -3.86
CA HIS A 94 -10.25 3.04 -5.06
C HIS A 94 -8.86 3.66 -4.92
N LEU A 95 -8.76 4.95 -4.53
CA LEU A 95 -7.48 5.62 -4.28
C LEU A 95 -6.64 4.93 -3.22
N THR A 96 -7.26 4.43 -2.15
CA THR A 96 -6.57 3.70 -1.08
C THR A 96 -5.93 2.40 -1.61
N ASN A 97 -6.62 1.69 -2.50
CA ASN A 97 -6.13 0.45 -3.11
C ASN A 97 -4.97 0.68 -4.10
N LEU A 98 -4.82 1.88 -4.65
CA LEU A 98 -3.72 2.24 -5.55
C LEU A 98 -2.42 2.58 -4.81
N ILE A 99 -2.46 2.73 -3.48
CA ILE A 99 -1.26 2.96 -2.68
C ILE A 99 -0.36 1.72 -2.74
N PRO A 100 0.89 1.82 -3.24
CA PRO A 100 1.76 0.66 -3.32
C PRO A 100 2.12 0.16 -1.92
N SER A 101 1.81 -1.11 -1.62
CA SER A 101 2.00 -1.71 -0.29
C SER A 101 3.45 -1.76 0.18
N SER A 102 4.42 -1.52 -0.72
CA SER A 102 5.83 -1.46 -0.39
C SER A 102 6.30 -0.08 0.08
N THR A 103 5.42 0.93 0.11
CA THR A 103 5.77 2.30 0.53
C THR A 103 5.91 2.45 2.04
N SER A 104 5.01 1.85 2.83
CA SER A 104 4.98 1.91 4.29
C SER A 104 4.56 0.55 4.87
N LEU A 105 5.02 0.20 6.07
CA LEU A 105 4.47 -0.95 6.79
C LEU A 105 3.07 -0.68 7.38
N LEU A 106 2.63 0.59 7.42
CA LEU A 106 1.28 0.94 7.83
C LEU A 106 0.28 0.54 6.74
N THR A 107 -0.81 -0.10 7.17
CA THR A 107 -1.92 -0.40 6.27
C THR A 107 -2.65 0.91 5.92
N PRO A 108 -2.82 1.23 4.63
CA PRO A 108 -3.54 2.42 4.22
C PRO A 108 -5.01 2.34 4.66
N SER A 109 -5.55 3.47 5.09
CA SER A 109 -6.83 3.60 5.76
C SER A 109 -7.85 4.31 4.87
N VAL A 110 -8.88 3.57 4.43
CA VAL A 110 -9.99 4.12 3.65
C VAL A 110 -10.70 5.29 4.36
N PRO A 111 -11.01 5.23 5.67
CA PRO A 111 -11.64 6.36 6.37
C PRO A 111 -10.82 7.65 6.33
N VAL A 112 -9.48 7.57 6.38
CA VAL A 112 -8.60 8.75 6.33
C VAL A 112 -8.64 9.40 4.95
N VAL A 113 -8.58 8.57 3.89
CA VAL A 113 -8.74 9.04 2.51
C VAL A 113 -10.15 9.59 2.28
N HIS A 114 -11.18 8.97 2.85
CA HIS A 114 -12.56 9.43 2.73
C HIS A 114 -12.80 10.79 3.40
N ALA A 115 -12.28 10.97 4.61
CA ALA A 115 -12.28 12.27 5.28
C ALA A 115 -11.46 13.31 4.49
N LEU A 116 -10.34 12.92 3.91
CA LEU A 116 -9.56 13.78 3.01
C LEU A 116 -10.40 14.25 1.82
N LEU A 117 -11.01 13.33 1.08
CA LEU A 117 -11.84 13.66 -0.09
C LEU A 117 -13.06 14.53 0.26
N THR A 118 -13.71 14.26 1.40
CA THR A 118 -14.85 15.06 1.87
C THR A 118 -14.43 16.51 2.17
N ARG A 119 -13.24 16.72 2.74
CA ARG A 119 -12.70 18.06 3.05
C ARG A 119 -12.30 18.84 1.80
N THR A 120 -11.70 18.17 0.83
CA THR A 120 -11.21 18.86 -0.37
C THR A 120 -12.34 19.26 -1.31
N ALA A 121 -13.48 18.56 -1.27
CA ALA A 121 -14.67 18.84 -2.08
C ALA A 121 -14.33 19.05 -3.57
N LEU A 122 -13.38 18.26 -4.09
CA LEU A 122 -12.91 18.38 -5.47
C LEU A 122 -13.90 17.72 -6.44
N PRO A 123 -14.00 18.23 -7.68
CA PRO A 123 -14.83 17.60 -8.70
C PRO A 123 -14.27 16.22 -9.07
N LEU A 124 -15.15 15.29 -9.44
CA LEU A 124 -14.83 13.89 -9.69
C LEU A 124 -13.76 13.72 -10.79
N GLU A 125 -13.71 14.61 -11.78
CA GLU A 125 -12.71 14.60 -12.85
C GLU A 125 -11.30 14.91 -12.31
N THR A 126 -11.20 15.79 -11.30
CA THR A 126 -9.91 16.04 -10.63
C THR A 126 -9.47 14.82 -9.82
N LEU A 127 -10.42 14.13 -9.19
CA LEU A 127 -10.13 12.87 -8.48
C LEU A 127 -9.71 11.77 -9.45
N ALA A 128 -10.36 11.69 -10.61
CA ALA A 128 -10.00 10.76 -11.67
C ALA A 128 -8.57 11.00 -12.16
N LEU A 129 -8.14 12.25 -12.35
CA LEU A 129 -6.74 12.53 -12.67
C LEU A 129 -5.78 12.07 -11.56
N ALA A 130 -6.14 12.25 -10.29
CA ALA A 130 -5.34 11.75 -9.18
C ALA A 130 -5.27 10.21 -9.18
N VAL A 131 -6.37 9.52 -9.51
CA VAL A 131 -6.40 8.07 -9.75
C VAL A 131 -5.40 7.68 -10.85
N CYS A 132 -5.44 8.35 -12.01
CA CYS A 132 -4.52 8.07 -13.12
C CYS A 132 -3.05 8.31 -12.75
N ILE A 133 -2.77 9.34 -11.93
CA ILE A 133 -1.43 9.62 -11.39
C ILE A 133 -0.94 8.45 -10.53
N LEU A 134 -1.79 7.90 -9.66
CA LEU A 134 -1.43 6.81 -8.76
C LEU A 134 -1.32 5.46 -9.49
N ASP A 135 -2.20 5.19 -10.45
CA ASP A 135 -2.18 3.96 -11.24
C ASP A 135 -0.93 3.88 -12.16
N SER A 136 -0.43 5.05 -12.58
CA SER A 136 0.79 5.15 -13.41
C SER A 136 2.10 4.99 -12.63
N LEU A 137 2.06 4.75 -11.32
CA LEU A 137 3.27 4.59 -10.51
C LEU A 137 3.97 3.27 -10.80
N ASN A 138 5.28 3.33 -11.03
CA ASN A 138 6.07 2.13 -11.25
C ASN A 138 6.60 1.52 -9.94
N ALA A 139 7.09 0.28 -10.01
CA ALA A 139 7.64 -0.44 -8.85
C ALA A 139 8.82 0.24 -8.14
N ARG A 140 9.50 1.22 -8.79
CA ARG A 140 10.61 1.97 -8.19
C ARG A 140 10.14 3.12 -7.31
N PHE A 141 8.90 3.58 -7.48
CA PHE A 141 8.33 4.69 -6.71
C PHE A 141 8.48 4.47 -5.21
N ALA A 142 8.08 3.30 -4.71
CA ALA A 142 8.11 2.99 -3.29
C ALA A 142 9.52 3.05 -2.68
N LEU A 143 10.55 2.69 -3.45
CA LEU A 143 11.94 2.80 -2.98
C LEU A 143 12.39 4.26 -2.94
N GLN A 144 12.12 5.03 -4.00
CA GLN A 144 12.50 6.45 -4.08
C GLN A 144 11.80 7.29 -3.01
N TRP A 145 10.50 7.05 -2.81
CA TRP A 145 9.72 7.71 -1.77
C TRP A 145 10.31 7.41 -0.39
N ARG A 146 10.64 6.14 -0.10
CA ARG A 146 11.24 5.77 1.18
C ARG A 146 12.60 6.39 1.44
N GLN A 147 13.40 6.58 0.40
CA GLN A 147 14.72 7.20 0.53
C GLN A 147 14.66 8.73 0.65
N GLY A 148 13.61 9.35 0.09
CA GLY A 148 13.49 10.81 0.06
C GLY A 148 12.62 11.41 1.16
N CYS A 149 11.61 10.69 1.65
CA CYS A 149 10.58 11.25 2.52
C CYS A 149 11.16 11.62 3.90
N PRO A 150 11.10 12.90 4.30
CA PRO A 150 11.64 13.33 5.57
C PRO A 150 10.80 12.79 6.72
N LEU A 151 11.46 12.18 7.69
CA LEU A 151 10.87 11.80 8.96
C LEU A 151 10.47 13.08 9.71
N ALA A 152 9.27 13.11 10.29
CA ALA A 152 8.77 14.27 11.01
C ALA A 152 9.57 14.45 12.31
N MET A 153 10.71 15.14 12.24
CA MET A 153 11.51 15.44 13.42
C MET A 153 10.69 16.31 14.36
N VAL A 154 10.12 15.69 15.40
CA VAL A 154 9.51 16.45 16.50
C VAL A 154 10.68 17.08 17.27
N PRO A 155 10.77 18.42 17.37
CA PRO A 155 11.79 19.06 18.17
C PRO A 155 11.47 18.83 19.65
N LEU A 156 11.93 17.71 20.21
CA LEU A 156 11.84 17.46 21.63
C LEU A 156 12.92 18.28 22.36
N PRO A 157 12.58 19.03 23.42
CA PRO A 157 13.56 19.72 24.25
C PRO A 157 14.52 18.70 24.85
N GLN A 158 15.81 19.03 24.82
CA GLN A 158 16.99 18.20 25.07
C GLN A 158 17.14 17.69 26.53
N ILE A 159 16.10 17.07 27.09
CA ILE A 159 16.14 16.52 28.44
C ILE A 159 16.29 15.01 28.31
N ASP A 160 17.56 14.57 28.22
CA ASP A 160 18.05 13.21 28.45
C ASP A 160 16.99 12.09 28.37
N GLN A 161 16.73 11.58 27.16
CA GLN A 161 16.11 10.28 26.95
C GLN A 161 16.26 9.86 25.49
N ARG A 162 16.67 8.60 25.30
CA ARG A 162 16.92 7.93 24.01
C ARG A 162 15.90 8.35 22.97
N ILE A 163 16.33 9.11 21.96
CA ILE A 163 15.48 9.52 20.84
C ILE A 163 15.00 8.21 20.19
N PRO A 164 13.69 7.90 20.23
CA PRO A 164 13.19 6.75 19.48
C PRO A 164 13.53 7.01 18.01
N GLU A 165 14.29 6.11 17.42
CA GLU A 165 14.61 6.16 16.00
C GLU A 165 13.29 6.21 15.23
N GLN A 166 12.96 7.39 14.70
CA GLN A 166 11.76 7.55 13.88
C GLN A 166 11.97 6.69 12.64
N HIS A 167 11.23 5.59 12.55
CA HIS A 167 11.28 4.75 11.39
C HIS A 167 10.34 5.31 10.31
N ILE A 168 10.63 5.02 9.04
CA ILE A 168 9.80 5.47 7.93
C ILE A 168 8.35 5.00 8.00
N ASP A 169 8.12 3.93 8.75
CA ASP A 169 6.79 3.41 9.04
C ASP A 169 5.97 4.29 9.98
N SER A 170 6.52 5.41 10.46
CA SER A 170 5.75 6.41 11.19
C SER A 170 4.92 7.32 10.28
N ILE A 171 5.19 7.34 8.97
CA ILE A 171 4.49 8.22 8.03
C ILE A 171 3.30 7.48 7.41
N PRO A 172 2.06 7.96 7.61
CA PRO A 172 0.88 7.37 6.99
C PRO A 172 0.96 7.47 5.46
N PRO A 173 0.75 6.38 4.71
CA PRO A 173 0.92 6.36 3.26
C PRO A 173 -0.16 7.15 2.51
N GLU A 174 -1.24 7.57 3.16
CA GLU A 174 -2.29 8.45 2.62
C GLU A 174 -1.74 9.81 2.18
N LEU A 175 -0.54 10.20 2.65
CA LEU A 175 0.23 11.33 2.13
C LEU A 175 0.44 11.25 0.60
N ILE A 176 0.58 10.04 0.06
CA ILE A 176 0.75 9.80 -1.37
C ILE A 176 -0.53 10.23 -2.11
N VAL A 177 -1.70 9.88 -1.58
CA VAL A 177 -3.01 10.30 -2.13
C VAL A 177 -3.17 11.82 -2.04
N LEU A 178 -2.90 12.42 -0.87
CA LEU A 178 -2.93 13.88 -0.70
C LEU A 178 -2.05 14.58 -1.75
N SER A 179 -0.83 14.09 -1.94
CA SER A 179 0.12 14.69 -2.89
C SER A 179 -0.34 14.54 -4.35
N ALA A 180 -0.96 13.42 -4.71
CA ALA A 180 -1.55 13.23 -6.04
C ALA A 180 -2.73 14.19 -6.29
N LEU A 181 -3.60 14.39 -5.30
CA LEU A 181 -4.71 15.36 -5.37
C LEU A 181 -4.21 16.79 -5.58
N ILE A 182 -3.18 17.19 -4.83
CA ILE A 182 -2.55 18.52 -4.96
C ILE A 182 -1.97 18.69 -6.37
N LEU A 183 -1.33 17.67 -6.93
CA LEU A 183 -0.81 17.73 -8.30
C LEU A 183 -1.92 17.83 -9.34
N ALA A 184 -3.01 17.08 -9.18
CA ALA A 184 -4.17 17.16 -10.08
C ALA A 184 -4.78 18.58 -10.06
N VAL A 185 -4.99 19.17 -8.88
CA VAL A 185 -5.48 20.55 -8.76
C VAL A 185 -4.52 21.55 -9.36
N LYS A 186 -3.22 21.47 -9.04
CA LYS A 186 -2.21 22.37 -9.62
C LYS A 186 -2.07 22.23 -11.14
N PHE A 187 -2.48 21.11 -11.70
CA PHE A 187 -2.46 20.88 -13.15
C PHE A 187 -3.70 21.47 -13.84
N LEU A 188 -4.87 21.41 -13.20
CA LEU A 188 -6.15 21.85 -13.77
C LEU A 188 -6.49 23.31 -13.44
N ASP A 189 -6.02 23.81 -12.30
CA ASP A 189 -6.25 25.18 -11.85
C ASP A 189 -4.92 25.93 -11.71
N ASP A 190 -4.85 27.10 -12.35
CA ASP A 190 -3.72 28.02 -12.25
C ASP A 190 -3.61 28.69 -10.88
N ARG A 191 -4.66 28.60 -10.04
CA ARG A 191 -4.66 29.14 -8.66
C ARG A 191 -3.76 28.31 -7.76
N GLN A 192 -2.50 28.72 -7.68
CA GLN A 192 -1.53 28.08 -6.79
C GLN A 192 -1.77 28.48 -5.33
N GLN A 193 -2.39 27.57 -4.57
CA GLN A 193 -2.35 27.61 -3.10
C GLN A 193 -0.96 27.21 -2.58
N ARG A 194 -0.62 27.69 -1.39
CA ARG A 194 0.65 27.38 -0.75
C ARG A 194 0.61 25.97 -0.17
N THR A 195 1.76 25.27 -0.14
CA THR A 195 1.84 23.93 0.49
C THR A 195 1.38 23.93 1.94
N SER A 196 1.56 25.03 2.67
CA SER A 196 1.07 25.18 4.04
C SER A 196 -0.45 25.19 4.15
N GLU A 197 -1.15 25.75 3.16
CA GLU A 197 -2.61 25.77 3.11
C GLU A 197 -3.13 24.35 2.88
N TYR A 198 -2.55 23.61 1.93
CA TYR A 198 -2.87 22.19 1.74
C TYR A 198 -2.59 21.34 2.99
N ALA A 199 -1.47 21.61 3.69
CA ALA A 199 -1.14 20.89 4.92
C ALA A 199 -2.18 21.13 6.01
N ALA A 200 -2.61 22.38 6.20
CA ALA A 200 -3.58 22.76 7.22
C ALA A 200 -5.02 22.36 6.86
N GLU A 201 -5.49 22.75 5.67
CA GLU A 201 -6.89 22.60 5.26
C GLU A 201 -7.21 21.16 4.87
N TRP A 202 -6.35 20.52 4.08
CA TRP A 202 -6.60 19.16 3.57
C TRP A 202 -5.95 18.11 4.48
N GLY A 203 -4.73 18.40 4.96
CA GLY A 203 -3.98 17.50 5.83
C GLY A 203 -4.34 17.59 7.31
N ARG A 204 -4.99 18.67 7.78
CA ARG A 204 -5.14 18.98 9.23
C ARG A 204 -3.83 18.90 10.00
N ASP A 205 -2.76 19.40 9.37
CA ASP A 205 -1.40 19.38 9.91
C ASP A 205 -0.87 17.97 10.25
N ALA A 206 -1.52 16.91 9.72
CA ALA A 206 -1.04 15.53 9.86
C ALA A 206 0.31 15.30 9.18
N TRP A 207 0.61 16.10 8.15
CA TRP A 207 1.83 16.01 7.37
C TRP A 207 2.48 17.38 7.21
N THR A 208 3.81 17.38 7.26
CA THR A 208 4.59 18.60 7.10
C THR A 208 4.68 19.04 5.64
N CYS A 209 4.88 20.34 5.41
CA CYS A 209 5.14 20.87 4.06
C CYS A 209 6.31 20.19 3.36
N ALA A 210 7.35 19.79 4.11
CA ALA A 210 8.51 19.10 3.56
C ALA A 210 8.14 17.72 3.02
N GLN A 211 7.35 16.95 3.76
CA GLN A 211 6.84 15.64 3.35
C GLN A 211 5.97 15.75 2.09
N ILE A 212 5.05 16.72 2.06
CA ILE A 212 4.17 16.99 0.92
C ILE A 212 4.98 17.40 -0.33
N ASN A 213 5.95 18.31 -0.18
CA ASN A 213 6.78 18.76 -1.31
C ASN A 213 7.69 17.66 -1.86
N VAL A 214 8.28 16.84 -0.99
CA VAL A 214 9.10 15.71 -1.42
C VAL A 214 8.24 14.66 -2.13
N THR A 215 7.08 14.32 -1.58
CA THR A 215 6.18 13.32 -2.18
C THR A 215 5.69 13.77 -3.56
N GLN A 216 5.28 15.04 -3.72
CA GLN A 216 4.95 15.62 -5.03
C GLN A 216 6.11 15.50 -6.04
N ARG A 217 7.33 15.80 -5.61
CA ARG A 217 8.51 15.70 -6.49
C ARG A 217 8.75 14.26 -6.93
N VAL A 218 8.73 13.30 -6.00
CA VAL A 218 8.95 11.89 -6.30
C VAL A 218 7.86 11.35 -7.24
N LEU A 219 6.60 11.74 -7.04
CA LEU A 219 5.52 11.42 -7.98
C LEU A 219 5.82 11.94 -9.39
N LEU A 220 6.14 13.23 -9.53
CA LEU A 220 6.43 13.83 -10.83
C LEU A 220 7.67 13.21 -11.52
N GLU A 221 8.74 12.96 -10.77
CA GLU A 221 9.93 12.28 -11.28
C GLU A 221 9.61 10.87 -11.75
N ASN A 222 8.77 10.14 -11.03
CA ASN A 222 8.36 8.79 -11.40
C ASN A 222 7.56 8.74 -12.71
N LEU A 223 6.69 9.73 -12.92
CA LEU A 223 5.91 9.93 -14.13
C LEU A 223 6.71 10.55 -15.29
N GLY A 224 7.97 10.93 -15.05
CA GLY A 224 8.78 11.67 -16.02
C GLY A 224 8.18 13.03 -16.39
N TYR A 225 7.45 13.67 -15.47
CA TYR A 225 6.77 14.96 -15.63
C TYR A 225 5.70 14.98 -16.74
N LYS A 226 5.14 13.81 -17.12
CA LYS A 226 4.14 13.69 -18.19
C LYS A 226 2.71 13.64 -17.65
N LEU A 227 2.26 14.69 -16.95
CA LEU A 227 0.87 14.75 -16.48
C LEU A 227 -0.14 14.89 -17.62
N LEU A 228 0.21 15.63 -18.68
CA LEU A 228 -0.68 15.88 -19.82
C LEU A 228 -1.10 14.58 -20.52
N SER A 229 -0.26 13.55 -20.56
CA SER A 229 -0.63 12.26 -21.16
C SER A 229 -1.64 11.47 -20.32
N LEU A 230 -1.80 11.82 -19.04
CA LEU A 230 -2.79 11.20 -18.16
C LEU A 230 -4.15 11.93 -18.24
N TRP A 231 -4.15 13.17 -18.74
CA TRP A 231 -5.36 13.97 -18.95
C TRP A 231 -5.94 13.73 -20.34
N GLN A 232 -6.30 12.49 -20.63
CA GLN A 232 -7.02 12.09 -21.84
C GLN A 232 -8.44 11.69 -21.46
N GLU A 233 -9.43 12.08 -22.26
CA GLU A 233 -10.85 11.92 -21.93
C GLU A 233 -11.23 10.45 -21.69
N ASP A 234 -10.71 9.54 -22.51
CA ASP A 234 -10.89 8.09 -22.38
C ASP A 234 -10.32 7.55 -21.05
N ILE A 235 -9.08 7.92 -20.73
CA ILE A 235 -8.42 7.51 -19.48
C ILE A 235 -9.19 8.04 -18.25
N ILE A 236 -9.68 9.28 -18.31
CA ILE A 236 -10.44 9.90 -17.21
C ILE A 236 -11.81 9.23 -17.04
N LEU A 237 -12.52 8.92 -18.14
CA LEU A 237 -13.80 8.23 -18.09
C LEU A 237 -13.67 6.81 -17.50
N ASP A 238 -12.61 6.09 -17.87
CA ASP A 238 -12.33 4.76 -17.31
C ASP A 238 -12.05 4.84 -15.80
N ALA A 239 -11.25 5.82 -15.36
CA ALA A 239 -10.98 6.06 -13.95
C ALA A 239 -12.25 6.41 -13.14
N LEU A 240 -13.16 7.20 -13.71
CA LEU A 240 -14.47 7.50 -13.10
C LEU A 240 -15.30 6.23 -12.90
N GLU A 241 -15.35 5.37 -13.91
CA GLU A 241 -16.08 4.10 -13.86
C GLU A 241 -15.46 3.13 -12.83
N ASP A 242 -14.13 3.10 -12.70
CA ASP A 242 -13.43 2.29 -11.69
C ASP A 242 -13.71 2.77 -10.26
N MET A 243 -13.72 4.09 -10.01
CA MET A 243 -14.13 4.66 -8.72
C MET A 243 -15.59 4.31 -8.38
N ARG A 244 -16.50 4.41 -9.36
CA ARG A 244 -17.91 4.05 -9.21
C ARG A 244 -18.07 2.56 -8.89
N ARG A 245 -17.29 1.70 -9.55
CA ARG A 245 -17.30 0.24 -9.31
C ARG A 245 -16.79 -0.11 -7.91
N ALA A 246 -15.74 0.56 -7.43
CA ALA A 246 -15.19 0.36 -6.09
C ALA A 246 -16.22 0.65 -4.97
N GLY A 247 -17.11 1.64 -5.20
CA GLY A 247 -18.20 1.97 -4.28
C GLY A 247 -19.27 0.87 -4.16
N ARG A 248 -19.61 0.19 -5.26
CA ARG A 248 -20.64 -0.87 -5.26
C ARG A 248 -20.21 -2.15 -4.56
N GLN A 249 -18.92 -2.46 -4.55
CA GLN A 249 -18.40 -3.71 -3.97
C GLN A 249 -18.48 -3.80 -2.43
N TYR A 250 -19.12 -2.84 -1.75
CA TYR A 250 -19.24 -2.84 -0.29
C TYR A 250 -20.65 -2.51 0.19
N GLU A 251 -21.64 -2.36 -0.70
CA GLU A 251 -23.02 -2.37 -0.23
C GLU A 251 -23.23 -3.77 0.39
N PRO A 252 -23.36 -3.88 1.72
CA PRO A 252 -23.56 -5.19 2.33
C PRO A 252 -24.82 -5.73 1.67
N GLU A 253 -24.71 -6.89 1.02
CA GLU A 253 -25.88 -7.61 0.50
C GLU A 253 -26.98 -7.47 1.56
N PRO A 254 -28.11 -6.81 1.21
CA PRO A 254 -29.15 -6.51 2.19
C PRO A 254 -29.46 -7.81 2.87
N SER A 255 -29.18 -7.88 4.18
CA SER A 255 -29.21 -9.15 4.88
C SER A 255 -30.60 -9.73 4.69
N ILE A 256 -30.67 -10.86 4.00
CA ILE A 256 -31.90 -11.61 3.67
C ILE A 256 -32.72 -11.92 4.94
N TYR A 257 -32.14 -11.69 6.13
CA TYR A 257 -32.75 -11.83 7.44
C TYR A 257 -33.64 -10.66 7.91
N ASP A 258 -33.77 -9.56 7.15
CA ASP A 258 -34.74 -8.46 7.46
C ASP A 258 -36.03 -8.53 6.64
N GLU A 259 -36.26 -9.62 5.88
CA GLU A 259 -37.54 -9.89 5.19
C GLU A 259 -38.50 -10.81 5.97
N GLU A 260 -38.24 -11.11 7.24
CA GLU A 260 -39.21 -11.81 8.11
C GLU A 260 -40.06 -10.81 8.90
N GLU A 261 -41.05 -10.15 8.28
CA GLU A 261 -42.34 -9.75 8.93
C GLU A 261 -43.27 -8.84 8.07
N ASN A 262 -43.34 -8.98 6.74
CA ASN A 262 -44.43 -8.35 5.97
C ASN A 262 -45.18 -9.30 5.02
N TRP A 263 -45.38 -10.54 5.47
CA TRP A 263 -46.31 -11.50 4.84
C TRP A 263 -47.74 -11.46 5.45
N HIS A 264 -48.08 -10.45 6.28
CA HIS A 264 -49.40 -10.32 6.92
C HIS A 264 -50.22 -9.11 6.43
N ALA A 265 -50.36 -8.95 5.11
CA ALA A 265 -51.36 -8.04 4.54
C ALA A 265 -52.02 -8.66 3.30
N GLY A 266 -52.68 -9.80 3.48
CA GLY A 266 -53.34 -10.49 2.36
C GLY A 266 -54.12 -11.74 2.73
N ALA A 267 -54.89 -11.73 3.82
CA ALA A 267 -55.90 -12.78 4.05
C ALA A 267 -57.17 -12.19 4.66
N GLY A 268 -58.18 -12.03 3.80
CA GLY A 268 -59.56 -12.46 4.07
C GLY A 268 -60.26 -11.95 5.32
N SER A 269 -61.20 -11.03 5.10
CA SER A 269 -62.49 -11.12 5.75
C SER A 269 -63.05 -12.54 5.55
N ASP A 270 -63.14 -13.33 6.62
CA ASP A 270 -64.40 -13.92 7.07
C ASP A 270 -64.23 -14.76 8.35
N ALA A 271 -64.84 -14.24 9.41
CA ALA A 271 -65.75 -14.87 10.37
C ALA A 271 -65.49 -16.30 10.94
N PHE A 272 -65.61 -16.31 12.28
CA PHE A 272 -65.94 -17.39 13.23
C PHE A 272 -64.81 -18.28 13.77
N GLY A 273 -64.66 -18.23 15.11
CA GLY A 273 -64.40 -19.42 15.90
C GLY A 273 -63.35 -19.31 16.99
N LEU A 274 -63.79 -18.88 18.18
CA LEU A 274 -63.32 -19.25 19.54
C LEU A 274 -62.09 -20.17 19.65
N GLY A 275 -61.09 -19.76 20.46
CA GLY A 275 -60.16 -20.71 21.07
C GLY A 275 -58.88 -20.12 21.66
N LEU A 276 -58.92 -19.81 22.96
CA LEU A 276 -57.87 -20.01 23.99
C LEU A 276 -56.39 -20.12 23.56
N GLY A 277 -55.51 -19.30 24.18
CA GLY A 277 -54.03 -19.39 24.13
C GLY A 277 -53.46 -20.70 24.71
N PRO A 278 -52.14 -20.87 24.98
CA PRO A 278 -51.16 -19.84 25.43
C PRO A 278 -49.68 -20.01 24.95
N ARG A 279 -48.83 -19.04 25.33
CA ARG A 279 -47.37 -19.11 25.67
C ARG A 279 -46.43 -20.10 24.95
N GLY A 280 -45.30 -19.55 24.47
CA GLY A 280 -43.98 -20.20 24.36
C GLY A 280 -43.13 -19.52 23.28
N ASP A 281 -41.81 -19.39 23.32
CA ASP A 281 -40.78 -19.51 24.35
C ASP A 281 -39.54 -18.85 23.71
N ILE A 282 -38.79 -18.05 24.48
CA ILE A 282 -37.58 -17.37 23.99
C ILE A 282 -36.45 -18.41 23.93
N HIS A 283 -36.03 -18.79 22.73
CA HIS A 283 -34.89 -19.68 22.55
C HIS A 283 -33.56 -18.91 22.77
N ALA A 284 -33.09 -18.97 24.01
CA ALA A 284 -31.71 -18.71 24.37
C ALA A 284 -30.79 -19.80 23.75
N GLY A 285 -29.89 -19.38 22.86
CA GLY A 285 -28.83 -20.24 22.33
C GLY A 285 -27.90 -20.70 23.46
N LYS A 286 -28.00 -21.97 23.85
CA LYS A 286 -27.06 -22.64 24.76
C LYS A 286 -25.71 -22.81 24.04
N ALA A 287 -24.68 -22.13 24.54
CA ALA A 287 -23.29 -22.48 24.25
C ALA A 287 -22.97 -23.84 24.90
N LEU A 288 -22.75 -24.86 24.07
CA LEU A 288 -22.27 -26.16 24.50
C LEU A 288 -20.78 -26.06 24.80
N VAL A 289 -20.44 -25.92 26.09
CA VAL A 289 -19.08 -26.10 26.60
C VAL A 289 -18.72 -27.58 26.43
N GLY A 290 -18.00 -27.89 25.36
CA GLY A 290 -17.40 -29.20 25.14
C GLY A 290 -16.30 -29.44 26.17
N LEU A 291 -16.57 -30.31 27.14
CA LEU A 291 -15.58 -30.85 28.06
C LEU A 291 -14.54 -31.65 27.26
N GLY A 292 -13.29 -31.21 27.35
CA GLY A 292 -12.17 -31.87 26.71
C GLY A 292 -11.97 -33.30 27.21
N ALA A 293 -11.85 -34.22 26.27
CA ALA A 293 -11.06 -35.45 26.36
C ALA A 293 -11.02 -36.09 24.95
N GLN A 294 -9.88 -36.67 24.59
CA GLN A 294 -9.54 -37.37 23.33
C GLN A 294 -8.91 -36.43 22.27
N LEU A 295 -7.57 -36.30 22.16
CA LEU A 295 -6.56 -37.31 21.81
C LEU A 295 -6.95 -38.15 20.59
N THR A 296 -6.66 -37.64 19.39
CA THR A 296 -5.68 -38.16 18.40
C THR A 296 -5.91 -37.48 17.05
N PRO A 297 -4.87 -37.01 16.33
CA PRO A 297 -5.02 -36.58 14.94
C PRO A 297 -5.42 -37.79 14.08
N VAL A 298 -6.45 -37.61 13.26
CA VAL A 298 -6.89 -38.57 12.25
C VAL A 298 -5.75 -38.84 11.26
N GLU A 299 -5.56 -40.10 10.91
CA GLU A 299 -4.48 -40.56 10.05
C GLU A 299 -4.47 -39.86 8.68
N THR A 300 -3.30 -39.36 8.31
CA THR A 300 -2.97 -38.87 6.97
C THR A 300 -3.04 -40.04 5.97
N PRO A 301 -3.85 -39.96 4.90
CA PRO A 301 -3.90 -41.03 3.91
C PRO A 301 -2.56 -41.16 3.18
N GLY A 302 -1.96 -42.34 3.25
CA GLY A 302 -0.68 -42.66 2.63
C GLY A 302 -0.71 -42.64 1.10
N PRO A 303 0.46 -42.41 0.45
CA PRO A 303 0.55 -42.34 -0.99
C PRO A 303 0.38 -43.73 -1.61
N ARG A 304 -0.67 -43.89 -2.42
CA ARG A 304 -0.84 -45.07 -3.27
C ARG A 304 0.26 -45.09 -4.33
N VAL A 305 1.05 -46.15 -4.27
CA VAL A 305 1.94 -46.61 -5.34
C VAL A 305 1.10 -46.90 -6.58
N GLY A 306 1.38 -46.20 -7.68
CA GLY A 306 0.66 -46.38 -8.93
C GLY A 306 1.29 -45.60 -10.08
N SER A 307 2.20 -46.29 -10.78
CA SER A 307 2.53 -46.13 -12.20
C SER A 307 3.07 -44.78 -12.68
N GLY A 308 4.34 -44.83 -13.11
CA GLY A 308 5.06 -43.68 -13.64
C GLY A 308 4.61 -43.28 -15.04
N GLN A 309 4.53 -41.97 -15.23
CA GLN A 309 4.78 -41.33 -16.50
C GLN A 309 5.31 -39.93 -16.18
N GLY A 310 6.61 -39.74 -16.45
CA GLY A 310 7.38 -38.60 -15.98
C GLY A 310 6.93 -37.28 -16.62
N SER A 311 6.64 -36.29 -15.78
CA SER A 311 6.66 -34.88 -16.17
C SER A 311 8.12 -34.40 -16.17
N ARG A 312 8.80 -34.63 -17.29
CA ARG A 312 10.06 -33.97 -17.65
C ARG A 312 9.71 -32.88 -18.65
N ASP A 313 9.21 -31.73 -18.20
CA ASP A 313 9.20 -30.54 -19.06
C ASP A 313 9.04 -29.17 -18.38
N ALA A 314 8.92 -29.09 -17.05
CA ALA A 314 8.83 -27.78 -16.38
C ALA A 314 10.16 -27.00 -16.33
N GLY A 315 11.29 -27.66 -16.64
CA GLY A 315 12.63 -27.06 -16.51
C GLY A 315 13.09 -26.24 -17.73
N GLU A 316 12.61 -26.55 -18.93
CA GLU A 316 13.09 -25.89 -20.16
C GLU A 316 12.33 -24.59 -20.47
N GLU A 317 11.05 -24.50 -20.10
CA GLU A 317 10.22 -23.30 -20.31
C GLU A 317 10.66 -22.12 -19.43
N THR A 318 11.03 -22.40 -18.17
CA THR A 318 11.58 -21.39 -17.25
C THR A 318 12.95 -20.89 -17.74
N ARG A 319 13.76 -21.75 -18.37
CA ARG A 319 15.10 -21.38 -18.83
C ARG A 319 15.07 -20.53 -20.12
N ARG A 320 14.06 -20.69 -20.98
CA ARG A 320 13.83 -19.83 -22.16
C ARG A 320 13.39 -18.41 -21.81
N SER A 321 12.71 -18.22 -20.68
CA SER A 321 12.21 -16.91 -20.26
C SER A 321 13.32 -15.94 -19.81
N PHE A 322 14.49 -16.45 -19.44
CA PHE A 322 15.64 -15.64 -18.99
C PHE A 322 16.80 -15.56 -19.98
N ALA A 323 16.78 -16.32 -21.08
CA ALA A 323 17.88 -16.38 -22.04
C ALA A 323 17.80 -15.35 -23.19
N GLY A 324 16.78 -14.48 -23.19
CA GLY A 324 16.45 -13.63 -24.34
C GLY A 324 16.46 -12.13 -24.03
N ARG A 325 17.57 -11.56 -23.52
CA ARG A 325 17.77 -10.09 -23.56
C ARG A 325 19.23 -9.64 -23.38
N GLU A 326 20.18 -10.34 -24.00
CA GLU A 326 21.52 -9.79 -24.22
C GLU A 326 21.58 -9.11 -25.59
N GLY A 327 21.54 -7.79 -25.58
CA GLY A 327 21.77 -6.98 -26.76
C GLY A 327 21.06 -5.64 -26.67
N VAL A 328 21.84 -4.55 -26.79
CA VAL A 328 21.41 -3.15 -26.91
C VAL A 328 21.20 -2.40 -25.59
N TRP A 329 22.22 -2.35 -24.73
CA TRP A 329 22.38 -1.28 -23.73
C TRP A 329 23.85 -0.87 -23.54
N ASP A 330 24.64 -0.81 -24.62
CA ASP A 330 25.96 -0.16 -24.60
C ASP A 330 25.85 1.15 -25.38
N GLY A 331 25.62 2.27 -24.69
CA GLY A 331 25.62 3.57 -25.35
C GLY A 331 25.13 4.80 -24.58
N PHE A 332 24.44 4.67 -23.45
CA PHE A 332 23.79 5.83 -22.78
C PHE A 332 24.31 6.22 -21.40
N LEU A 333 25.44 5.66 -20.94
CA LEU A 333 26.09 6.07 -19.69
C LEU A 333 27.46 6.73 -19.91
N GLN A 334 27.55 7.65 -20.87
CA GLN A 334 28.66 8.60 -20.88
C GLN A 334 28.25 9.85 -20.07
N MET A 335 28.55 9.80 -18.76
CA MET A 335 28.47 10.97 -17.89
C MET A 335 29.48 12.03 -18.38
N PRO A 336 29.06 13.27 -18.64
CA PRO A 336 30.00 14.33 -18.99
C PRO A 336 30.95 14.61 -17.81
N ASP A 337 32.25 14.55 -18.09
CA ASP A 337 33.34 14.82 -17.15
C ASP A 337 33.15 16.24 -16.58
N ARG A 338 32.83 16.32 -15.29
CA ARG A 338 32.47 17.55 -14.57
C ARG A 338 33.74 18.35 -14.23
N LYS A 339 34.47 18.80 -15.26
CA LYS A 339 35.64 19.68 -15.09
C LYS A 339 35.27 21.11 -15.43
N ARG A 340 35.19 21.93 -14.37
CA ARG A 340 35.34 23.39 -14.32
C ARG A 340 34.42 24.19 -15.27
N ALA A 341 33.16 24.36 -14.88
CA ALA A 341 32.43 25.58 -15.23
C ALA A 341 32.70 26.61 -14.13
N GLY A 342 33.22 27.78 -14.53
CA GLY A 342 33.45 28.92 -13.64
C GLY A 342 32.15 29.37 -12.98
N ARG A 343 32.21 29.71 -11.69
CA ARG A 343 31.14 30.40 -10.99
C ARG A 343 31.00 31.80 -11.58
N GLU A 344 30.00 32.02 -12.41
CA GLU A 344 29.48 33.37 -12.60
C GLU A 344 28.64 33.75 -11.36
N PRO A 345 28.88 34.92 -10.75
CA PRO A 345 28.08 35.39 -9.63
C PRO A 345 26.66 35.69 -10.10
N PHE A 346 25.67 35.12 -9.41
CA PHE A 346 24.26 35.42 -9.62
C PHE A 346 24.02 36.94 -9.47
N PRO A 347 23.23 37.56 -10.38
CA PRO A 347 22.91 38.97 -10.26
C PRO A 347 22.15 39.23 -8.96
N LEU A 348 22.73 40.08 -8.13
CA LEU A 348 22.12 40.63 -6.92
C LEU A 348 20.93 41.51 -7.32
N HIS A 349 19.77 41.16 -6.76
CA HIS A 349 18.69 42.04 -6.30
C HIS A 349 18.42 43.31 -7.14
N MET A 350 17.35 43.30 -7.94
CA MET A 350 16.74 44.52 -8.44
C MET A 350 15.77 45.09 -7.40
N GLU A 351 15.99 46.34 -6.99
CA GLU A 351 15.06 47.11 -6.18
C GLU A 351 13.74 47.39 -6.95
N PRO A 352 12.58 47.27 -6.28
CA PRO A 352 11.31 47.67 -6.86
C PRO A 352 11.21 49.20 -6.89
N ARG A 353 11.24 49.78 -8.09
CA ARG A 353 10.88 51.18 -8.31
C ARG A 353 9.40 51.39 -8.00
N MET A 354 9.11 52.04 -6.88
CA MET A 354 7.78 52.61 -6.62
C MET A 354 7.53 53.74 -7.62
N ALA A 355 6.64 53.49 -8.58
CA ALA A 355 6.03 54.55 -9.37
C ALA A 355 4.69 54.90 -8.71
N PHE A 356 4.68 55.96 -7.90
CA PHE A 356 3.46 56.69 -7.59
C PHE A 356 3.20 57.65 -8.75
N GLY A 357 2.04 57.50 -9.39
CA GLY A 357 1.63 58.33 -10.52
C GLY A 357 0.12 58.44 -10.63
N VAL A 358 -0.37 59.55 -10.05
CA VAL A 358 -1.67 60.25 -10.21
C VAL A 358 -2.89 59.66 -9.51
#